data_AF-A0A949H677-F1
#
_entry.id   AF-A0A949H677-F1
#
_cell.length_a   1.000
_cell.length_b   1.000
_cell.length_c   1.000
_cell.angle_alpha   90.00
_cell.angle_beta   90.00
_cell.angle_gamma   90.00
#
_symmetry.space_group_name_H-M   'P 1'
#
loop_
_entity.id
_entity.type
_entity.pdbx_description
1 polymer ?
#
loop_
_entity_poly.entity_id
_entity_poly.type
_entity_poly.pdbx_seq_one_letter_code
_entity_poly.pdbx_strand_id
1 'polypeptide(L)'
;MIDNPLSPVGASLTPHSRSTGRSVRRLEAVAHREAPSRLVLTFRLEGDIEDLFLPAPGPPLPKDELWRRTCLEAFIRPGSARAYYEFNLSPSGEWAAYGFDDRRSGMRPISIPTPETTSSRGAGVFTLRASLDLSTVPDLAAALPWRLNIAAVTEDLSGEHAWWALSHPSEAPDFHHPDAFTLWLPFPHSDPAP
;
A
#
# COMPACT_ATOMS: atom_id res chain seq x y z
N MET A 1 20.51 -13.44 16.10
CA MET A 1 20.28 -13.40 14.64
C MET A 1 20.15 -11.94 14.29
N ILE A 2 21.05 -11.41 13.48
CA ILE A 2 20.98 -10.01 13.04
C ILE A 2 19.93 -9.99 11.93
N ASP A 3 18.78 -9.39 12.18
CA ASP A 3 17.76 -9.17 11.15
C ASP A 3 18.40 -8.34 10.04
N ASN A 4 18.45 -8.89 8.82
CA ASN A 4 18.91 -8.14 7.66
C ASN A 4 17.92 -6.99 7.44
N PRO A 5 18.32 -5.71 7.57
CA PRO A 5 17.40 -4.58 7.49
C PRO A 5 16.76 -4.43 6.10
N LEU A 6 17.26 -5.17 5.11
CA LEU A 6 16.75 -5.26 3.74
C LEU A 6 15.87 -6.49 3.48
N SER A 7 15.49 -7.27 4.49
CA SER A 7 14.60 -8.41 4.24
C SER A 7 13.17 -7.93 3.91
N PRO A 8 12.53 -8.50 2.87
CA PRO A 8 11.10 -8.27 2.63
C PRO A 8 10.26 -8.73 3.82
N VAL A 9 9.26 -7.94 4.20
CA VAL A 9 8.31 -8.23 5.28
C VAL A 9 6.97 -8.61 4.65
N GLY A 10 6.58 -9.88 4.81
CA GLY A 10 5.27 -10.38 4.40
C GLY A 10 4.22 -10.18 5.49
N ALA A 11 2.99 -9.85 5.08
CA ALA A 11 1.84 -9.71 5.97
C ALA A 11 0.54 -10.14 5.29
N SER A 12 -0.36 -10.74 6.05
CA SER A 12 -1.73 -11.01 5.62
C SER A 12 -2.64 -9.86 6.06
N LEU A 13 -3.50 -9.38 5.15
CA LEU A 13 -4.50 -8.37 5.46
C LEU A 13 -5.81 -9.06 5.82
N THR A 14 -6.58 -8.44 6.70
CA THR A 14 -7.90 -8.92 7.11
C THR A 14 -8.99 -7.98 6.61
N PRO A 15 -10.16 -8.50 6.20
CA PRO A 15 -11.26 -7.65 5.79
C PRO A 15 -11.91 -7.03 7.03
N HIS A 16 -12.28 -5.76 6.94
CA HIS A 16 -13.04 -5.06 7.96
C HIS A 16 -14.42 -5.73 8.12
N SER A 17 -14.99 -5.73 9.33
CA SER A 17 -16.28 -6.37 9.64
C SER A 17 -17.46 -5.84 8.81
N ARG A 18 -17.38 -4.58 8.37
CA ARG A 18 -18.38 -3.95 7.47
C ARG A 18 -18.24 -4.33 6.00
N SER A 19 -17.23 -5.11 5.63
CA SER A 19 -17.03 -5.55 4.24
C SER A 19 -18.19 -6.43 3.80
N THR A 20 -18.71 -6.19 2.61
CA THR A 20 -19.78 -6.96 1.98
C THR A 20 -19.31 -7.68 0.73
N GLY A 21 -18.26 -7.20 0.07
CA GLY A 21 -17.57 -7.89 -1.02
C GLY A 21 -16.91 -9.19 -0.55
N ARG A 22 -16.92 -10.21 -1.41
CA ARG A 22 -16.50 -11.59 -1.10
C ARG A 22 -15.61 -12.21 -2.18
N SER A 23 -15.43 -11.56 -3.33
CA SER A 23 -14.63 -12.12 -4.43
C SER A 23 -13.18 -12.40 -4.01
N VAL A 24 -12.61 -11.63 -3.08
CA VAL A 24 -11.29 -11.91 -2.49
C VAL A 24 -11.47 -12.67 -1.19
N ARG A 25 -10.84 -13.85 -1.09
CA ARG A 25 -10.85 -14.71 0.10
C ARG A 25 -9.58 -14.57 0.95
N ARG A 26 -8.46 -14.21 0.32
CA ARG A 26 -7.19 -13.95 1.00
C ARG A 26 -6.46 -12.82 0.30
N LEU A 27 -5.90 -11.91 1.09
CA LEU A 27 -5.09 -10.81 0.59
C LEU A 27 -3.79 -10.76 1.38
N GLU A 28 -2.67 -10.86 0.68
CA GLU A 28 -1.34 -10.76 1.25
C GLU A 28 -0.55 -9.63 0.59
N ALA A 29 0.34 -9.03 1.38
CA ALA A 29 1.26 -8.04 0.89
C ALA A 29 2.68 -8.37 1.37
N VAL A 30 3.67 -8.07 0.51
CA VAL A 30 5.08 -8.06 0.87
C VAL A 30 5.58 -6.65 0.67
N ALA A 31 6.13 -6.04 1.72
CA ALA A 31 6.78 -4.74 1.66
C ALA A 31 8.30 -4.88 1.83
N HIS A 32 9.05 -4.17 1.00
CA HIS A 32 10.50 -4.20 1.02
C HIS A 32 11.05 -2.79 0.78
N ARG A 33 11.79 -2.26 1.76
CA ARG A 33 12.54 -1.01 1.60
C ARG A 33 13.92 -1.34 1.01
N GLU A 34 13.95 -1.52 -0.30
CA GLU A 34 15.12 -1.99 -1.06
C GLU A 34 16.29 -0.99 -1.05
N ALA A 35 15.99 0.29 -0.88
CA ALA A 35 16.97 1.38 -0.75
C ALA A 35 16.41 2.49 0.15
N PRO A 36 17.22 3.47 0.61
CA PRO A 36 16.78 4.53 1.52
C PRO A 36 15.43 5.17 1.15
N SER A 37 15.21 5.41 -0.14
CA SER A 37 13.99 6.04 -0.66
C SER A 37 13.24 5.16 -1.67
N ARG A 38 13.42 3.83 -1.65
CA ARG A 38 12.73 2.92 -2.57
C ARG A 38 11.89 1.91 -1.81
N LEU A 39 10.58 1.95 -2.04
CA LEU A 39 9.63 0.97 -1.51
C LEU A 39 9.15 0.06 -2.64
N VAL A 40 9.31 -1.24 -2.44
CA VAL A 40 8.72 -2.26 -3.29
C VAL A 40 7.57 -2.92 -2.54
N LEU A 41 6.41 -2.98 -3.18
CA LEU A 41 5.22 -3.66 -2.68
C LEU A 41 4.82 -4.78 -3.64
N THR A 42 4.47 -5.95 -3.12
CA THR A 42 3.82 -7.02 -3.88
C THR A 42 2.53 -7.38 -3.17
N PHE A 43 1.39 -7.18 -3.82
CA PHE A 43 0.08 -7.61 -3.35
C PHE A 43 -0.33 -8.89 -4.08
N ARG A 44 -0.90 -9.83 -3.35
CA ARG A 44 -1.46 -11.08 -3.87
C ARG A 44 -2.87 -11.25 -3.35
N LEU A 45 -3.83 -11.22 -4.27
CA LEU A 45 -5.25 -11.43 -4.01
C LEU A 45 -5.61 -12.82 -4.50
N GLU A 46 -6.17 -13.65 -3.63
CA GLU A 46 -6.65 -15.00 -3.96
C GLU A 46 -8.15 -15.08 -3.71
N GLY A 47 -8.89 -15.68 -4.63
CA GLY A 47 -10.35 -15.72 -4.56
C GLY A 47 -10.98 -16.06 -5.89
N ASP A 48 -12.20 -15.58 -6.06
CA ASP A 48 -13.00 -15.67 -7.28
C ASP A 48 -12.71 -14.39 -8.09
N ILE A 49 -11.48 -14.29 -8.59
CA ILE A 49 -10.91 -13.07 -9.22
C ILE A 49 -11.68 -12.69 -10.50
N GLU A 50 -12.38 -13.64 -11.10
CA GLU A 50 -13.39 -13.48 -12.15
C GLU A 50 -14.49 -12.48 -11.76
N ASP A 51 -14.89 -12.47 -10.49
CA ASP A 51 -15.93 -11.62 -9.94
C ASP A 51 -15.38 -10.36 -9.26
N LEU A 52 -14.07 -10.11 -9.34
CA LEU A 52 -13.43 -8.89 -8.86
C LEU A 52 -13.39 -7.83 -9.97
N PHE A 53 -13.85 -6.61 -9.68
CA PHE A 53 -13.67 -5.47 -10.57
C PHE A 53 -12.19 -5.09 -10.60
N LEU A 54 -11.51 -5.40 -11.71
CA LEU A 54 -10.16 -4.95 -12.01
C LEU A 54 -10.22 -3.97 -13.20
N PRO A 55 -9.89 -2.69 -13.02
CA PRO A 55 -9.87 -1.75 -14.12
C PRO A 55 -8.84 -2.17 -15.18
N ALA A 56 -9.16 -1.94 -16.45
CA ALA A 56 -8.28 -2.32 -17.55
C ALA A 56 -6.94 -1.57 -17.47
N PRO A 57 -5.80 -2.22 -17.78
CA PRO A 57 -4.50 -1.56 -17.86
C PRO A 57 -4.52 -0.39 -18.84
N GLY A 58 -3.87 0.71 -18.45
CA GLY A 58 -3.72 1.91 -19.26
C GLY A 58 -2.39 2.61 -18.99
N PRO A 59 -2.21 3.83 -19.52
CA PRO A 59 -1.03 4.64 -19.22
C PRO A 59 -0.93 4.93 -17.71
N PRO A 60 0.25 4.82 -17.09
CA PRO A 60 0.43 5.02 -15.65
C PRO A 60 0.44 6.51 -15.31
N LEU A 61 -0.75 7.09 -15.17
CA LEU A 61 -0.96 8.52 -14.93
C LEU A 61 -1.44 8.79 -13.50
N PRO A 62 -1.08 9.95 -12.92
CA PRO A 62 -1.67 10.40 -11.67
C PRO A 62 -3.19 10.55 -11.79
N LYS A 63 -3.95 10.08 -10.79
CA LYS A 63 -5.40 10.19 -10.74
C LYS A 63 -5.92 10.13 -9.30
N ASP A 64 -6.82 11.04 -8.97
CA ASP A 64 -7.48 11.07 -7.66
C ASP A 64 -8.62 10.05 -7.55
N GLU A 65 -9.07 9.82 -6.31
CA GLU A 65 -10.25 9.02 -5.97
C GLU A 65 -10.19 7.54 -6.41
N LEU A 66 -8.99 6.97 -6.54
CA LEU A 66 -8.79 5.56 -6.90
C LEU A 66 -9.44 4.60 -5.89
N TRP A 67 -9.49 4.97 -4.61
CA TRP A 67 -10.11 4.21 -3.51
C TRP A 67 -11.63 3.98 -3.67
N ARG A 68 -12.28 4.60 -4.67
CA ARG A 68 -13.71 4.33 -4.98
C ARG A 68 -13.94 2.96 -5.63
N ARG A 69 -12.87 2.35 -6.16
CA ARG A 69 -12.88 1.05 -6.86
C ARG A 69 -11.81 0.16 -6.23
N THR A 70 -11.51 -0.99 -6.85
CA THR A 70 -10.36 -1.80 -6.43
C THR A 70 -9.05 -1.03 -6.52
N CYS A 71 -8.42 -0.80 -5.37
CA CYS A 71 -7.18 -0.05 -5.20
C CYS A 71 -6.34 -0.65 -4.07
N LEU A 72 -5.02 -0.65 -4.26
CA LEU A 72 -4.04 -1.16 -3.29
C LEU A 72 -3.28 0.02 -2.71
N GLU A 73 -3.17 0.05 -1.38
CA GLU A 73 -2.76 1.27 -0.68
C GLU A 73 -1.60 1.00 0.28
N ALA A 74 -0.70 1.97 0.38
CA ALA A 74 0.35 2.00 1.38
C ALA A 74 0.40 3.36 2.05
N PHE A 75 0.44 3.35 3.37
CA PHE A 75 0.60 4.54 4.19
C PHE A 75 1.94 4.46 4.90
N ILE A 76 2.74 5.53 4.84
CA ILE A 76 4.09 5.56 5.39
C ILE A 76 4.24 6.72 6.35
N ARG A 77 4.59 6.39 7.60
CA ARG A 77 4.92 7.35 8.65
C ARG A 77 6.41 7.28 8.96
N PRO A 78 7.22 8.28 8.57
CA PRO A 78 8.65 8.31 8.87
C PRO A 78 8.89 8.66 10.35
N GLY A 79 9.76 7.89 11.00
CA GLY A 79 10.15 8.10 12.39
C GLY A 79 8.97 8.06 13.37
N SER A 80 8.88 9.09 14.21
CA SER A 80 7.85 9.27 15.24
C SER A 80 6.90 10.45 14.95
N ALA A 81 6.97 11.03 13.74
CA ALA A 81 6.14 12.16 13.34
C ALA A 81 4.65 11.76 13.29
N ARG A 82 3.75 12.75 13.41
CA ARG A 82 2.31 12.57 13.13
C ARG A 82 2.01 12.54 11.64
N ALA A 83 2.75 13.34 10.88
CA ALA A 83 2.64 13.41 9.43
C ALA A 83 2.92 12.04 8.81
N TYR A 84 2.18 11.73 7.75
CA TYR A 84 2.32 10.50 6.99
C TYR A 84 1.98 10.74 5.53
N TYR A 85 2.34 9.77 4.70
CA TYR A 85 2.10 9.78 3.26
C TYR A 85 1.24 8.60 2.88
N GLU A 86 0.42 8.78 1.86
CA GLU A 86 -0.46 7.77 1.31
C GLU A 86 -0.14 7.58 -0.17
N PHE A 87 -0.11 6.33 -0.60
CA PHE A 87 0.08 5.94 -1.99
C PHE A 87 -1.03 4.99 -2.40
N ASN A 88 -1.78 5.37 -3.43
CA ASN A 88 -2.85 4.58 -4.01
C ASN A 88 -2.37 4.00 -5.35
N LEU A 89 -2.53 2.69 -5.54
CA LEU A 89 -2.08 1.95 -6.71
C LEU A 89 -3.28 1.20 -7.31
N SER A 90 -3.74 1.65 -8.47
CA SER A 90 -4.81 0.97 -9.21
C SER A 90 -4.25 -0.19 -10.03
N PRO A 91 -5.01 -1.31 -10.19
CA PRO A 91 -4.68 -2.35 -11.17
C PRO A 91 -4.52 -1.83 -12.62
N SER A 92 -5.09 -0.66 -12.94
CA SER A 92 -4.93 -0.01 -14.26
C SER A 92 -3.53 0.57 -14.50
N GLY A 93 -2.71 0.72 -13.45
CA GLY A 93 -1.44 1.46 -13.47
C GLY A 93 -1.58 2.94 -13.10
N GLU A 94 -2.81 3.45 -12.98
CA GLU A 94 -3.07 4.78 -12.40
C GLU A 94 -2.68 4.81 -10.91
N TRP A 95 -2.22 5.96 -10.43
CA TRP A 95 -1.73 6.09 -9.06
C TRP A 95 -2.05 7.46 -8.46
N ALA A 96 -2.02 7.55 -7.14
CA ALA A 96 -2.11 8.80 -6.41
C ALA A 96 -1.12 8.82 -5.24
N ALA A 97 -0.64 10.01 -4.88
CA ALA A 97 0.22 10.17 -3.72
C ALA A 97 -0.18 11.44 -2.94
N TYR A 98 -0.36 11.30 -1.64
CA TYR A 98 -0.79 12.38 -0.76
C TYR A 98 0.12 12.49 0.47
N GLY A 99 0.29 13.70 0.98
CA GLY A 99 0.86 13.98 2.30
C GLY A 99 -0.22 14.47 3.26
N PHE A 100 -0.07 14.13 4.53
CA PHE A 100 -0.96 14.52 5.63
C PHE A 100 -0.14 15.05 6.81
N ASP A 101 -0.69 15.98 7.57
CA ASP A 101 -0.05 16.53 8.77
C ASP A 101 -0.43 15.73 10.03
N ASP A 102 -1.64 15.16 10.05
CA ASP A 102 -2.16 14.22 11.06
C ASP A 102 -3.33 13.44 10.44
N ARG A 103 -3.96 12.51 11.18
CA ARG A 103 -5.11 11.69 10.74
C ARG A 103 -6.16 12.55 10.02
N ARG A 104 -6.29 12.34 8.70
CA ARG A 104 -7.23 13.04 7.79
C ARG A 104 -7.14 14.56 7.81
N SER A 105 -5.99 15.13 8.19
CA SER A 105 -5.75 16.57 8.23
C SER A 105 -4.57 16.96 7.34
N GLY A 106 -4.67 18.15 6.71
CA GLY A 106 -3.59 18.69 5.89
C GLY A 106 -3.33 17.92 4.58
N MET A 107 -4.33 17.18 4.09
CA MET A 107 -4.22 16.40 2.86
C MET A 107 -3.79 17.29 1.69
N ARG A 108 -2.71 16.90 1.02
CA ARG A 108 -2.21 17.58 -0.18
C ARG A 108 -1.63 16.56 -1.15
N PRO A 109 -1.84 16.71 -2.47
CA PRO A 109 -1.15 15.89 -3.45
C PRO A 109 0.37 16.13 -3.35
N ILE A 110 1.14 15.07 -3.51
CA ILE A 110 2.61 15.14 -3.60
C ILE A 110 3.08 14.55 -4.92
N SER A 111 4.20 15.07 -5.42
CA SER A 111 4.80 14.57 -6.66
C SER A 111 5.88 13.54 -6.37
N ILE A 112 5.75 12.37 -6.97
CA ILE A 112 6.77 11.32 -7.03
C ILE A 112 7.00 10.93 -8.49
N PRO A 113 8.16 10.34 -8.84
CA PRO A 113 8.33 9.66 -10.11
C PRO A 113 7.23 8.60 -10.31
N THR A 114 6.84 8.37 -11.57
CA THR A 114 5.83 7.37 -11.92
C THR A 114 6.22 6.00 -11.34
N PRO A 115 5.35 5.36 -10.54
CA PRO A 115 5.60 4.02 -10.03
C PRO A 115 5.80 3.00 -11.16
N GLU A 116 6.77 2.11 -11.00
CA GLU A 116 6.97 0.98 -11.90
C GLU A 116 6.05 -0.16 -11.45
N THR A 117 5.02 -0.48 -12.24
CA THR A 117 4.04 -1.51 -11.89
C THR A 117 4.05 -2.68 -12.86
N THR A 118 3.96 -3.90 -12.32
CA THR A 118 3.63 -5.10 -13.09
C THR A 118 2.47 -5.81 -12.42
N SER A 119 1.55 -6.35 -13.22
CA SER A 119 0.44 -7.14 -12.72
C SER A 119 0.27 -8.41 -13.52
N SER A 120 -0.25 -9.45 -12.86
CA SER A 120 -0.58 -10.71 -13.49
C SER A 120 -1.89 -11.23 -12.92
N ARG A 121 -2.62 -11.94 -13.78
CA ARG A 121 -3.88 -12.60 -13.46
C ARG A 121 -3.79 -14.05 -13.90
N GLY A 122 -4.05 -14.97 -12.98
CA GLY A 122 -4.13 -16.41 -13.21
C GLY A 122 -5.37 -16.98 -12.54
N ALA A 123 -5.54 -18.30 -12.63
CA ALA A 123 -6.71 -19.00 -12.07
C ALA A 123 -6.87 -18.71 -10.57
N GLY A 124 -7.88 -17.90 -10.23
CA GLY A 124 -8.21 -17.50 -8.86
C GLY A 124 -7.18 -16.61 -8.16
N VAL A 125 -6.23 -16.01 -8.89
CA VAL A 125 -5.18 -15.16 -8.30
C VAL A 125 -4.91 -13.92 -9.15
N PHE A 126 -4.86 -12.77 -8.48
CA PHE A 126 -4.31 -11.52 -9.02
C PHE A 126 -3.08 -11.11 -8.23
N THR A 127 -2.03 -10.67 -8.90
CA THR A 127 -0.83 -10.13 -8.27
C THR A 127 -0.50 -8.77 -8.86
N LEU A 128 -0.17 -7.79 -8.01
CA LEU A 128 0.34 -6.48 -8.42
C LEU A 128 1.64 -6.21 -7.66
N ARG A 129 2.72 -5.94 -8.39
CA ARG A 129 3.97 -5.45 -7.85
C ARG A 129 4.14 -3.99 -8.26
N ALA A 130 4.52 -3.15 -7.31
CA ALA A 130 4.84 -1.74 -7.53
C ALA A 130 6.21 -1.41 -6.91
N SER A 131 7.02 -0.63 -7.61
CA SER A 131 8.23 0.00 -7.09
C SER A 131 8.02 1.51 -7.08
N LEU A 132 8.11 2.11 -5.90
CA LEU A 132 7.93 3.54 -5.68
C LEU A 132 9.29 4.16 -5.40
N ASP A 133 9.61 5.19 -6.18
CA ASP A 133 10.72 6.09 -5.89
C ASP A 133 10.21 7.26 -5.03
N LEU A 134 10.74 7.37 -3.82
CA LEU A 134 10.32 8.33 -2.80
C LEU A 134 11.42 9.38 -2.56
N SER A 135 12.43 9.47 -3.43
CA SER A 135 13.55 10.40 -3.30
C SER A 135 13.13 11.88 -3.35
N THR A 136 11.99 12.18 -3.98
CA THR A 136 11.42 13.53 -4.05
C THR A 136 10.62 13.94 -2.81
N VAL A 137 10.45 13.03 -1.83
CA VAL A 137 9.72 13.28 -0.58
C VAL A 137 10.74 13.36 0.57
N PRO A 138 11.12 14.58 1.04
CA PRO A 138 12.24 14.74 1.96
C PRO A 138 12.17 13.89 3.23
N ASP A 139 10.99 13.79 3.84
CA ASP A 139 10.81 13.04 5.09
C ASP A 139 10.94 11.52 4.89
N LEU A 140 10.61 11.02 3.69
CA LEU A 140 10.78 9.60 3.34
C LEU A 140 12.21 9.32 2.90
N ALA A 141 12.90 10.28 2.28
CA ALA A 141 14.31 10.16 1.92
C ALA A 141 15.27 10.29 3.12
N ALA A 142 14.78 10.80 4.26
CA ALA A 142 15.56 10.92 5.48
C ALA A 142 15.96 9.55 6.04
N ALA A 143 17.06 9.54 6.81
CA ALA A 143 17.59 8.37 7.50
C ALA A 143 16.74 7.95 8.72
N LEU A 144 15.44 7.78 8.52
CA LEU A 144 14.45 7.42 9.52
C LEU A 144 13.86 6.05 9.20
N PRO A 145 13.53 5.23 10.22
CA PRO A 145 12.71 4.05 10.00
C PRO A 145 11.30 4.45 9.56
N TRP A 146 10.58 3.53 8.96
CA TRP A 146 9.19 3.72 8.55
C TRP A 146 8.25 2.80 9.31
N ARG A 147 7.11 3.36 9.74
CA ARG A 147 5.92 2.58 10.12
C ARG A 147 4.94 2.62 8.97
N LEU A 148 4.42 1.46 8.57
CA LEU A 148 3.52 1.31 7.45
C LEU A 148 2.16 0.77 7.92
N ASN A 149 1.11 1.29 7.30
CA ASN A 149 -0.13 0.55 7.13
C ASN A 149 -0.22 0.11 5.67
N ILE A 150 -0.57 -1.14 5.42
CA ILE A 150 -0.85 -1.65 4.08
C ILE A 150 -2.32 -2.01 4.05
N ALA A 151 -3.01 -1.49 3.03
CA ALA A 151 -4.45 -1.63 2.89
C ALA A 151 -4.84 -1.91 1.45
N ALA A 152 -6.11 -2.26 1.25
CA ALA A 152 -6.73 -2.34 -0.05
C ALA A 152 -8.23 -2.11 0.05
N VAL A 153 -8.79 -1.45 -0.95
CA VAL A 153 -10.21 -1.53 -1.28
C VAL A 153 -10.36 -2.55 -2.40
N THR A 154 -11.31 -3.47 -2.28
CA THR A 154 -11.68 -4.38 -3.36
C THR A 154 -13.16 -4.20 -3.65
N GLU A 155 -13.52 -4.13 -4.93
CA GLU A 155 -14.90 -4.04 -5.39
C GLU A 155 -15.24 -5.27 -6.21
N ASP A 156 -16.31 -5.96 -5.85
CA ASP A 156 -16.85 -7.07 -6.63
C ASP A 156 -17.59 -6.52 -7.87
N LEU A 157 -17.78 -7.31 -8.93
CA LEU A 157 -18.56 -6.87 -10.11
C LEU A 157 -20.02 -6.55 -9.80
N SER A 158 -20.54 -7.01 -8.66
CA SER A 158 -21.85 -6.63 -8.12
C SER A 158 -21.90 -5.21 -7.54
N GLY A 159 -20.74 -4.57 -7.33
CA GLY A 159 -20.58 -3.26 -6.70
C GLY A 159 -20.38 -3.31 -5.17
N GLU A 160 -20.31 -4.51 -4.57
CA GLU A 160 -20.03 -4.68 -3.15
C GLU A 160 -18.54 -4.44 -2.83
N HIS A 161 -18.25 -3.83 -1.68
CA HIS A 161 -16.88 -3.47 -1.29
C HIS A 161 -16.36 -4.30 -0.12
N ALA A 162 -15.06 -4.56 -0.11
CA ALA A 162 -14.34 -4.99 1.07
C ALA A 162 -13.12 -4.10 1.33
N TRP A 163 -12.88 -3.82 2.61
CA TRP A 163 -11.79 -2.97 3.08
C TRP A 163 -10.80 -3.83 3.84
N TRP A 164 -9.62 -4.03 3.27
CA TRP A 164 -8.58 -4.88 3.79
C TRP A 164 -7.48 -4.02 4.42
N ALA A 165 -6.99 -4.41 5.60
CA ALA A 165 -5.85 -3.75 6.23
C ALA A 165 -5.08 -4.71 7.13
N LEU A 166 -3.88 -4.29 7.55
CA LEU A 166 -3.11 -4.99 8.59
C LEU A 166 -3.80 -4.95 9.96
N SER A 167 -4.55 -3.88 10.24
CA SER A 167 -5.26 -3.66 11.50
C SER A 167 -6.44 -2.73 11.27
N HIS A 168 -7.53 -2.94 12.03
CA HIS A 168 -8.75 -2.13 11.99
C HIS A 168 -9.07 -1.55 13.38
N PRO A 169 -8.42 -0.44 13.79
CA PRO A 169 -8.56 0.08 15.16
C PRO A 169 -9.89 0.80 15.44
N SER A 170 -10.66 1.13 14.41
CA SER A 170 -11.91 1.89 14.49
C SER A 170 -13.11 1.03 14.09
N GLU A 171 -14.32 1.43 14.51
CA GLU A 171 -15.56 0.75 14.12
C GLU A 171 -15.91 0.91 12.63
N ALA A 172 -15.42 1.99 12.02
CA ALA A 172 -15.53 2.23 10.59
C ALA A 172 -14.18 1.91 9.91
N PRO A 173 -14.18 1.48 8.63
CA PRO A 173 -12.96 1.32 7.86
C PRO A 173 -12.20 2.65 7.80
N ASP A 174 -11.09 2.73 8.52
CA ASP A 174 -10.25 3.93 8.57
C ASP A 174 -8.77 3.57 8.52
N PHE A 175 -8.23 3.53 7.30
CA PHE A 175 -6.83 3.20 7.07
C PHE A 175 -5.86 4.27 7.59
N HIS A 176 -6.34 5.48 7.88
CA HIS A 176 -5.54 6.59 8.41
C HIS A 176 -5.40 6.56 9.94
N HIS A 177 -5.97 5.57 10.63
CA HIS A 177 -5.84 5.47 12.09
C HIS A 177 -4.36 5.29 12.49
N PRO A 178 -3.81 6.08 13.43
CA PRO A 178 -2.39 5.98 13.83
C PRO A 178 -1.95 4.58 14.28
N ASP A 179 -2.87 3.82 14.87
CA ASP A 179 -2.64 2.44 15.34
C ASP A 179 -2.73 1.38 14.23
N ALA A 180 -3.12 1.76 13.01
CA ALA A 180 -3.09 0.87 11.85
C ALA A 180 -1.67 0.73 11.26
N PHE A 181 -0.75 1.62 11.62
CA PHE A 181 0.65 1.62 11.16
C PHE A 181 1.50 0.63 11.94
N THR A 182 1.25 -0.66 11.72
CA THR A 182 1.82 -1.78 12.50
C THR A 182 3.07 -2.41 11.89
N LEU A 183 3.30 -2.25 10.58
CA LEU A 183 4.46 -2.84 9.89
C LEU A 183 5.67 -1.92 10.04
N TRP A 184 6.80 -2.46 10.49
CA TRP A 184 8.04 -1.70 10.68
C TRP A 184 9.05 -2.03 9.57
N LEU A 185 9.55 -1.01 8.89
CA LEU A 185 10.69 -1.13 7.97
C LEU A 185 11.84 -0.27 8.53
N PRO A 186 12.98 -0.87 8.93
CA PRO A 186 14.13 -0.11 9.39
C PRO A 186 14.68 0.77 8.25
N PHE A 187 15.52 1.74 8.60
CA PHE A 187 16.35 2.38 7.58
C PHE A 187 17.33 1.34 7.03
N PRO A 188 17.49 1.22 5.70
CA PRO A 188 18.49 0.34 5.13
C PRO A 188 19.86 0.97 5.33
N HIS A 189 20.63 0.42 6.26
CA HIS A 189 22.03 0.79 6.44
C HIS A 189 22.84 -0.16 5.56
N SER A 190 23.71 0.39 4.71
CA SER A 190 24.80 -0.41 4.16
C SER A 190 25.74 -0.71 5.33
N ASP A 191 25.92 -1.97 5.71
CA ASP A 191 27.12 -2.31 6.47
C ASP A 191 28.33 -1.84 5.64
N PRO A 192 29.34 -1.17 6.23
CA PRO A 192 30.59 -0.99 5.52
C PRO A 192 31.09 -2.39 5.14
N ALA A 193 31.39 -2.60 3.85
CA ALA A 193 32.05 -3.82 3.41
C ALA A 193 33.32 -4.05 4.27
N PRO A 194 33.61 -5.30 4.66
CA PRO A 194 34.74 -5.61 5.54
C PRO A 194 36.08 -5.13 4.96
#